data_AF-A0A8T6IAX7-F1
#
_entry.id   AF-A0A8T6IAX7-F1
#
_cell.length_a   1.000
_cell.length_b   1.000
_cell.length_c   1.000
_cell.angle_alpha   90.00
_cell.angle_beta   90.00
_cell.angle_gamma   90.00
#
_symmetry.space_group_name_H-M   'P 1'
#
loop_
_entity.id
_entity.type
_entity.pdbx_description
1 polymer ?
#
loop_
_entity_poly.entity_id
_entity_poly.type
_entity_poly.pdbx_seq_one_letter_code
_entity_poly.pdbx_strand_id
1 'polypeptide(L)'
;MDDHRDTLAASRLRTALGGTDTVIAPLCLTPLQARLTESLGFRAGYLSGGALGYELAVSEALLTLSELAEATRRITARSGLPLIVDGGVGFGDPVHMVRTIREIEATGAAGIEIEDQVAPKRVSHHRGIEHLVSTGAMEDRIRAA
;
A
#
# COMPACT_ATOMS: atom_id res chain seq x y z
N MET A 1 -2.40 9.56 -22.54
CA MET A 1 -3.52 8.66 -22.90
C MET A 1 -3.34 7.44 -22.00
N ASP A 2 -3.65 7.61 -20.72
CA ASP A 2 -3.49 6.55 -19.72
C ASP A 2 -4.77 5.74 -19.68
N ASP A 3 -4.70 4.55 -20.27
CA ASP A 3 -5.66 3.48 -20.10
C ASP A 3 -5.35 2.78 -18.77
N HIS A 4 -5.69 3.44 -17.65
CA HIS A 4 -5.73 2.78 -16.34
C HIS A 4 -6.85 1.75 -16.38
N ARG A 5 -6.52 0.56 -16.90
CA ARG A 5 -7.44 -0.57 -16.92
C ARG A 5 -7.69 -0.97 -15.49
N ASP A 6 -8.94 -0.80 -15.12
CA ASP A 6 -9.38 -1.12 -13.79
C ASP A 6 -9.19 -2.62 -13.50
N THR A 7 -8.23 -2.97 -12.63
CA THR A 7 -7.93 -4.36 -12.35
C THR A 7 -9.09 -5.03 -11.61
N LEU A 8 -9.26 -6.34 -11.79
CA LEU A 8 -10.29 -7.09 -11.06
C LEU A 8 -10.14 -6.92 -9.53
N ALA A 9 -8.91 -6.83 -9.04
CA ALA A 9 -8.62 -6.62 -7.63
C ALA A 9 -9.10 -5.23 -7.14
N ALA A 10 -8.79 -4.16 -7.89
CA ALA A 10 -9.25 -2.81 -7.58
C ALA A 10 -10.78 -2.71 -7.63
N SER A 11 -11.42 -3.32 -8.63
CA SER A 11 -12.88 -3.34 -8.76
C SER A 11 -13.57 -4.05 -7.59
N ARG A 12 -13.02 -5.18 -7.14
CA ARG A 12 -13.50 -5.89 -5.94
C ARG A 12 -13.32 -5.05 -4.68
N LEU A 13 -12.20 -4.35 -4.52
CA LEU A 13 -11.97 -3.47 -3.38
C LEU A 13 -12.97 -2.30 -3.37
N ARG A 14 -13.17 -1.62 -4.51
CA ARG A 14 -14.17 -0.54 -4.60
C ARG A 14 -15.59 -1.04 -4.31
N THR A 15 -15.95 -2.22 -4.81
CA THR A 15 -17.24 -2.84 -4.49
C THR A 15 -17.37 -3.11 -3.00
N ALA A 16 -16.31 -3.60 -2.35
CA ALA A 16 -16.32 -3.84 -0.90
C ALA A 16 -16.47 -2.52 -0.11
N LEU A 17 -15.78 -1.46 -0.52
CA LEU A 17 -15.82 -0.15 0.14
C LEU A 17 -17.10 0.65 -0.14
N GLY A 18 -17.82 0.35 -1.23
CA GLY A 18 -19.06 1.04 -1.59
C GLY A 18 -20.28 0.64 -0.76
N GLY A 19 -20.17 -0.37 0.10
CA GLY A 19 -21.23 -0.78 1.02
C GLY A 19 -21.27 0.02 2.33
N THR A 20 -22.23 -0.29 3.20
CA THR A 20 -22.33 0.31 4.55
C THR A 20 -21.52 -0.44 5.60
N ASP A 21 -21.11 -1.67 5.31
CA ASP A 21 -20.40 -2.51 6.27
C ASP A 21 -18.90 -2.19 6.29
N THR A 22 -18.36 -2.05 7.50
CA THR A 22 -16.93 -1.89 7.72
C THR A 22 -16.13 -2.99 7.01
N VAL A 23 -15.15 -2.59 6.20
CA VAL A 23 -14.19 -3.51 5.61
C VAL A 23 -13.05 -3.71 6.60
N ILE A 24 -12.91 -4.93 7.10
CA ILE A 24 -11.74 -5.32 7.91
C ILE A 24 -10.68 -5.86 6.94
N ALA A 25 -9.47 -5.30 7.01
CA ALA A 25 -8.32 -5.71 6.21
C ALA A 25 -7.19 -6.23 7.12
N PRO A 26 -7.15 -7.54 7.43
CA PRO A 26 -6.11 -8.11 8.27
C PRO A 26 -4.71 -8.02 7.64
N LEU A 27 -3.69 -7.95 8.50
CA LEU A 27 -2.29 -7.98 8.08
C LEU A 27 -1.97 -9.26 7.28
N CYS A 28 -1.38 -9.08 6.09
CA CYS A 28 -0.94 -10.16 5.22
C CYS A 28 0.51 -9.89 4.76
N LEU A 29 1.49 -10.54 5.39
CA LEU A 29 2.91 -10.47 5.02
C LEU A 29 3.33 -11.59 4.06
N THR A 30 2.54 -12.66 3.98
CA THR A 30 2.86 -13.83 3.16
C THR A 30 1.68 -14.28 2.30
N PRO A 31 1.92 -15.01 1.19
CA PRO A 31 0.86 -15.61 0.39
C PRO A 31 -0.09 -16.50 1.19
N LEU A 32 0.44 -17.26 2.15
CA LEU A 32 -0.34 -18.14 3.01
C LEU A 32 -1.29 -17.34 3.90
N GLN A 33 -0.82 -16.26 4.53
CA GLN A 33 -1.67 -15.39 5.34
C GLN A 33 -2.80 -14.78 4.51
N ALA A 34 -2.50 -14.27 3.31
CA ALA A 34 -3.55 -13.73 2.43
C ALA A 34 -4.58 -14.77 2.01
N ARG A 35 -4.15 -16.01 1.76
CA ARG A 35 -5.03 -17.14 1.42
C ARG A 35 -5.93 -17.54 2.59
N LEU A 36 -5.38 -17.56 3.81
CA LEU A 36 -6.14 -17.81 5.03
C LEU A 36 -7.16 -16.70 5.28
N THR A 37 -6.74 -15.44 5.17
CA THR A 37 -7.61 -14.26 5.26
C THR A 37 -8.77 -14.34 4.27
N GLU A 38 -8.50 -14.67 3.00
CA GLU A 38 -9.58 -14.87 2.00
C GLU A 38 -10.51 -16.03 2.39
N SER A 39 -9.96 -17.16 2.85
CA SER A 39 -10.76 -18.33 3.25
C SER A 39 -11.68 -18.08 4.46
N LEU A 40 -11.31 -17.13 5.31
CA LEU A 40 -12.10 -16.69 6.47
C LEU A 40 -13.19 -15.68 6.08
N GLY A 41 -13.31 -15.32 4.80
CA GLY A 41 -14.35 -14.44 4.27
C GLY A 41 -14.03 -12.95 4.39
N PHE A 42 -12.79 -12.56 4.74
CA PHE A 42 -12.40 -11.16 4.70
C PHE A 42 -12.39 -10.63 3.25
N ARG A 43 -12.79 -9.37 3.09
CA ARG A 43 -12.98 -8.74 1.78
C ARG A 43 -11.74 -8.03 1.25
N ALA A 44 -10.75 -7.82 2.11
CA ALA A 44 -9.46 -7.23 1.78
C ALA A 44 -8.38 -7.73 2.75
N GLY A 45 -7.12 -7.53 2.39
CA GLY A 45 -5.96 -7.66 3.27
C GLY A 45 -5.12 -6.39 3.23
N TYR A 46 -4.23 -6.24 4.20
CA TYR A 46 -3.32 -5.10 4.31
C TYR A 46 -1.87 -5.56 4.38
N LEU A 47 -0.99 -4.98 3.56
CA LEU A 47 0.45 -5.14 3.67
C LEU A 47 1.03 -3.88 4.35
N SER A 48 1.36 -4.00 5.64
CA SER A 48 1.93 -2.89 6.43
C SER A 48 3.42 -2.72 6.18
N GLY A 49 3.88 -1.48 6.00
CA GLY A 49 5.29 -1.12 5.89
C GLY A 49 6.04 -1.37 7.19
N GLY A 50 5.46 -0.97 8.33
CA GLY A 50 5.95 -1.32 9.68
C GLY A 50 6.24 -2.80 9.85
N ALA A 51 5.24 -3.65 9.59
CA ALA A 51 5.36 -5.08 9.77
C ALA A 51 6.31 -5.74 8.74
N LEU A 52 6.31 -5.26 7.49
CA LEU A 52 7.27 -5.72 6.47
C LEU A 52 8.71 -5.34 6.83
N GLY A 53 8.94 -4.15 7.37
CA GLY A 53 10.24 -3.74 7.88
C GLY A 53 10.74 -4.72 8.94
N TYR A 54 9.91 -5.02 9.94
CA TYR A 54 10.27 -5.96 10.99
C TYR A 54 10.57 -7.36 10.46
N GLU A 55 9.79 -7.86 9.49
CA GLU A 55 10.04 -9.14 8.81
C GLU A 55 11.41 -9.18 8.11
N LEU A 56 11.83 -8.05 7.54
CA LEU A 56 13.12 -7.90 6.85
C LEU A 56 14.25 -7.44 7.79
N ALA A 57 14.01 -7.39 9.10
CA ALA A 57 14.96 -6.90 10.10
C ALA A 57 15.48 -5.47 9.83
N VAL A 58 14.64 -4.62 9.24
CA VAL A 58 14.88 -3.18 9.02
C VAL A 58 13.71 -2.36 9.58
N SER A 59 13.82 -1.03 9.59
CA SER A 59 12.67 -0.17 9.88
C SER A 59 11.89 0.12 8.59
N GLU A 60 10.58 0.42 8.71
CA GLU A 60 9.74 0.81 7.57
C GLU A 60 10.30 2.00 6.76
N ALA A 61 11.02 2.90 7.44
CA ALA A 61 11.67 4.06 6.82
C ALA A 61 12.84 3.68 5.89
N LEU A 62 13.38 2.47 6.03
CA LEU A 62 14.49 1.95 5.25
C LEU A 62 14.05 0.98 4.16
N LEU A 63 12.76 0.65 4.07
CA LEU A 63 12.24 -0.17 2.99
C LEU A 63 12.46 0.54 1.65
N THR A 64 12.81 -0.25 0.64
CA THR A 64 12.88 0.19 -0.74
C THR A 64 11.57 -0.14 -1.48
N LEU A 65 11.29 0.61 -2.55
CA LEU A 65 10.16 0.31 -3.44
C LEU A 65 10.25 -1.12 -4.00
N SER A 66 11.44 -1.61 -4.30
CA SER A 66 11.66 -2.96 -4.81
C SER A 66 11.28 -4.04 -3.81
N GLU A 67 11.61 -3.87 -2.53
CA GLU A 67 11.23 -4.81 -1.46
C GLU A 67 9.72 -4.84 -1.25
N LEU A 68 9.08 -3.67 -1.25
CA LEU A 68 7.63 -3.55 -1.15
C LEU A 68 6.94 -4.22 -2.34
N ALA A 69 7.41 -3.94 -3.57
CA ALA A 69 6.86 -4.51 -4.79
C ALA A 69 7.04 -6.04 -4.83
N GLU A 70 8.19 -6.56 -4.40
CA GLU A 70 8.42 -8.02 -4.35
C GLU A 70 7.53 -8.71 -3.31
N ALA A 71 7.39 -8.13 -2.11
CA ALA A 71 6.45 -8.65 -1.11
C ALA A 71 5.01 -8.67 -1.64
N THR A 72 4.57 -7.56 -2.25
CA THR A 72 3.24 -7.42 -2.83
C THR A 72 3.00 -8.43 -3.95
N ARG A 73 3.95 -8.60 -4.87
CA ARG A 73 3.87 -9.52 -6.01
C ARG A 73 3.76 -10.98 -5.57
N ARG A 74 4.51 -11.38 -4.54
CA ARG A 74 4.42 -12.74 -3.99
C ARG A 74 3.01 -13.05 -3.46
N ILE A 75 2.40 -12.09 -2.75
CA ILE A 75 1.06 -12.25 -2.16
C ILE A 75 -0.01 -12.33 -3.26
N THR A 76 -0.05 -11.33 -4.13
CA THR A 76 -1.06 -11.16 -5.19
C THR A 76 -0.99 -12.26 -6.25
N ALA A 77 0.20 -12.82 -6.55
CA ALA A 77 0.35 -13.94 -7.48
C ALA A 77 -0.31 -15.24 -7.00
N ARG A 78 -0.66 -15.34 -5.71
CA ARG A 78 -1.21 -16.56 -5.10
C ARG A 78 -2.54 -16.35 -4.38
N SER A 79 -2.92 -15.11 -4.10
CA SER A 79 -4.18 -14.76 -3.45
C SER A 79 -5.11 -14.00 -4.39
N GLY A 80 -6.41 -14.30 -4.33
CA GLY A 80 -7.44 -13.50 -5.01
C GLY A 80 -7.92 -12.34 -4.14
N LEU A 81 -7.47 -12.27 -2.89
CA LEU A 81 -7.83 -11.22 -1.92
C LEU A 81 -7.34 -9.86 -2.42
N PRO A 82 -8.23 -8.85 -2.53
CA PRO A 82 -7.78 -7.48 -2.75
C PRO A 82 -6.81 -7.04 -1.65
N LEU A 83 -5.60 -6.63 -2.04
CA LEU A 83 -4.54 -6.24 -1.12
C LEU A 83 -4.33 -4.72 -1.17
N ILE A 84 -4.44 -4.07 -0.03
CA ILE A 84 -4.06 -2.67 0.17
C ILE A 84 -2.60 -2.66 0.66
N VAL A 85 -1.78 -1.79 0.10
CA VAL A 85 -0.34 -1.74 0.36
C VAL A 85 0.04 -0.40 1.01
N ASP A 86 0.79 -0.43 2.10
CA ASP A 86 1.43 0.76 2.67
C ASP A 86 2.59 1.21 1.76
N GLY A 87 2.39 2.30 1.03
CA GLY A 87 3.38 2.91 0.15
C GLY A 87 4.25 3.97 0.84
N GLY A 88 4.10 4.16 2.16
CA GLY A 88 4.76 5.21 2.91
C GLY A 88 4.54 6.58 2.28
N VAL A 89 5.62 7.35 2.11
CA VAL A 89 5.58 8.69 1.48
C VAL A 89 5.73 8.65 -0.04
N GLY A 90 5.66 7.47 -0.67
CA GLY A 90 5.87 7.30 -2.11
C GLY A 90 7.32 7.26 -2.58
N PHE A 91 8.25 6.97 -1.66
CA PHE A 91 9.69 6.78 -1.94
C PHE A 91 10.44 7.97 -2.56
N GLY A 92 9.91 9.20 -2.44
CA GLY A 92 10.60 10.43 -2.83
C GLY A 92 9.65 11.58 -3.15
N ASP A 93 10.08 12.46 -4.06
CA ASP A 93 9.30 13.57 -4.62
C ASP A 93 8.16 13.10 -5.56
N PRO A 94 7.26 13.99 -6.03
CA PRO A 94 6.14 13.61 -6.91
C PRO A 94 6.54 12.79 -8.17
N VAL A 95 7.73 12.99 -8.74
CA VAL A 95 8.21 12.15 -9.86
C VAL A 95 8.46 10.69 -9.46
N HIS A 96 8.87 10.44 -8.22
CA HIS A 96 9.01 9.09 -7.67
C HIS A 96 7.65 8.46 -7.41
N MET A 97 6.63 9.27 -7.05
CA MET A 97 5.26 8.79 -6.88
C MET A 97 4.73 8.10 -8.14
N VAL A 98 4.93 8.70 -9.32
CA VAL A 98 4.55 8.10 -10.61
C VAL A 98 5.15 6.70 -10.78
N ARG A 99 6.42 6.53 -10.42
CA ARG A 99 7.08 5.22 -10.46
C ARG A 99 6.52 4.28 -9.41
N THR A 100 6.33 4.74 -8.18
CA THR A 100 5.77 3.97 -7.07
C THR A 100 4.42 3.38 -7.44
N ILE A 101 3.49 4.19 -7.95
CA ILE A 101 2.17 3.72 -8.36
C ILE A 101 2.27 2.68 -9.46
N ARG A 102 3.03 2.95 -10.53
CA ARG A 102 3.17 1.99 -11.64
C ARG A 102 3.76 0.65 -11.21
N GLU A 103 4.80 0.67 -10.37
CA GLU A 103 5.43 -0.55 -9.87
C GLU A 103 4.48 -1.35 -8.99
N ILE A 104 3.75 -0.70 -8.09
CA ILE A 104 2.80 -1.35 -7.18
C ILE A 104 1.55 -1.84 -7.93
N GLU A 105 1.00 -1.05 -8.85
CA GLU A 105 -0.11 -1.48 -9.72
C GLU A 105 0.28 -2.73 -10.54
N ALA A 106 1.49 -2.76 -11.09
CA ALA A 106 2.02 -3.90 -11.85
C ALA A 106 2.23 -5.17 -11.00
N THR A 107 2.18 -5.08 -9.66
CA THR A 107 2.15 -6.27 -8.81
C THR A 107 0.76 -6.91 -8.74
N GLY A 108 -0.30 -6.18 -9.07
CA GLY A 108 -1.69 -6.62 -8.87
C GLY A 108 -2.31 -6.17 -7.53
N ALA A 109 -1.69 -5.20 -6.84
CA ALA A 109 -2.30 -4.55 -5.68
C ALA A 109 -3.67 -3.95 -6.03
N ALA A 110 -4.58 -3.95 -5.05
CA ALA A 110 -5.93 -3.38 -5.23
C ALA A 110 -6.00 -1.90 -4.85
N GLY A 111 -5.09 -1.44 -3.99
CA GLY A 111 -4.97 -0.06 -3.55
C GLY A 111 -3.64 0.17 -2.84
N ILE A 112 -3.30 1.43 -2.65
CA ILE A 112 -2.09 1.86 -1.96
C ILE A 112 -2.42 3.01 -1.01
N GLU A 113 -1.84 2.98 0.19
CA GLU A 113 -1.86 4.04 1.18
C GLU A 113 -0.63 4.93 1.00
N ILE A 114 -0.82 6.24 0.93
CA ILE A 114 0.26 7.23 0.85
C ILE A 114 0.10 8.22 2.00
N GLU A 115 1.22 8.53 2.67
CA GLU A 115 1.28 9.42 3.82
C GLU A 115 1.76 10.83 3.42
N ASP A 116 1.22 11.83 4.11
CA ASP A 116 1.63 13.24 4.04
C ASP A 116 2.82 13.57 4.95
N GLN A 117 3.61 12.57 5.36
CA GLN A 117 4.88 12.81 6.04
C GLN A 117 5.92 13.44 5.10
N VAL A 118 6.85 14.18 5.69
CA VAL A 118 8.08 14.66 5.02
C VAL A 118 8.98 13.46 4.67
N ALA A 119 9.55 13.46 3.46
CA ALA A 119 10.54 12.47 3.05
C ALA A 119 11.94 12.79 3.62
N PRO A 120 12.75 11.77 3.98
CA PRO A 120 12.44 10.34 4.00
C PRO A 120 11.42 9.98 5.09
N LYS A 121 10.64 8.90 4.87
CA LYS A 121 9.59 8.42 5.81
C LYS A 121 10.15 8.32 7.23
N ARG A 122 9.32 8.66 8.22
CA ARG A 122 9.67 8.56 9.64
C ARG A 122 8.78 7.54 10.33
N VAL A 123 9.31 6.92 11.38
CA VAL A 123 8.55 5.94 12.16
C VAL A 123 7.49 6.68 12.99
N SER A 124 6.24 6.25 12.91
CA SER A 124 5.06 6.91 13.52
C SER A 124 5.07 7.00 15.05
N HIS A 125 6.06 6.42 15.73
CA HIS A 125 6.15 6.37 17.19
C HIS A 125 6.89 7.59 17.80
N HIS A 126 7.37 8.52 16.97
CA HIS A 126 7.98 9.78 17.43
C HIS A 126 6.91 10.79 17.88
N ARG A 127 6.46 10.64 19.14
CA ARG A 127 5.49 11.57 19.75
C ARG A 127 6.02 13.01 19.78
N GLY A 128 5.19 13.96 19.33
CA GLY A 128 5.37 15.39 19.58
C GLY A 128 6.13 16.17 18.49
N ILE A 129 6.50 15.54 17.37
CA ILE A 129 7.14 16.22 16.23
C ILE A 129 6.58 15.64 14.92
N GLU A 130 5.36 16.02 14.56
CA GLU A 130 4.77 15.68 13.26
C GLU A 130 5.29 16.65 12.21
N HIS A 131 6.27 16.20 11.43
CA HIS A 131 6.73 16.91 10.23
C HIS A 131 5.88 16.44 9.05
N LEU A 132 4.70 17.03 8.91
CA LEU A 132 3.84 16.82 7.76
C LEU A 132 4.18 17.81 6.63
N VAL A 133 3.96 17.40 5.39
CA VAL A 133 3.94 18.33 4.26
C VAL A 133 2.67 19.19 4.32
N SER A 134 2.64 20.28 3.56
CA SER A 134 1.41 21.05 3.40
C SER A 134 0.36 20.24 2.65
N THR A 135 -0.93 20.57 2.85
CA THR A 135 -2.02 19.93 2.09
C THR A 135 -1.80 20.03 0.58
N GLY A 136 -1.36 21.19 0.07
CA GLY A 136 -1.06 21.36 -1.35
C GLY A 136 0.06 20.43 -1.86
N ALA A 137 1.10 20.20 -1.05
CA ALA A 137 2.14 19.25 -1.42
C ALA A 137 1.64 17.79 -1.45
N MET A 138 0.70 17.43 -0.58
CA MET A 138 0.04 16.12 -0.63
C MET A 138 -0.92 16.00 -1.82
N GLU A 139 -1.65 17.08 -2.16
CA GLU A 139 -2.47 17.13 -3.38
C GLU A 139 -1.63 16.93 -4.65
N ASP A 140 -0.44 17.52 -4.72
CA ASP A 140 0.50 17.31 -5.83
C ASP A 140 0.97 15.86 -5.93
N ARG A 141 1.21 15.20 -4.79
CA ARG A 141 1.52 13.76 -4.73
C ARG A 141 0.34 12.93 -5.22
N ILE A 142 -0.87 13.20 -4.76
CA ILE A 142 -2.09 12.49 -5.19
C ILE A 142 -2.36 12.71 -6.68
N ARG A 143 -2.10 13.90 -7.22
CA ARG A 143 -2.26 14.20 -8.64
C ARG A 143 -1.25 13.46 -9.53
N ALA A 144 -0.06 13.20 -8.99
CA ALA A 144 0.98 12.43 -9.68
C ALA A 144 0.74 10.92 -9.62
N ALA A 145 -0.08 10.46 -8.68
CA ALA A 145 -0.49 9.07 -8.52
C ALA A 145 -1.60 8.69 -9.51
#